data_AF-A0A439E0M8-F1
#
_entry.id   AF-A0A439E0M8-F1
#
_cell.length_a   1.000
_cell.length_b   1.000
_cell.length_c   1.000
_cell.angle_alpha   90.00
_cell.angle_beta   90.00
_cell.angle_gamma   90.00
#
_symmetry.space_group_name_H-M   'P 1'
#
loop_
_entity.id
_entity.type
_entity.pdbx_description
1 polymer ?
#
loop_
_entity_poly.entity_id
_entity_poly.type
_entity_poly.pdbx_seq_one_letter_code
_entity_poly.pdbx_strand_id
1 'polypeptide(L)'
;MDGPMSMQTVDCIRCALWEADPTHAENVESVRVQRLLLATLNAAPDVVALHMEEVRDCAYCLGRVAARLLATSAMHLATLAGDAEPAMRALQDQLLADMA
;
A
#
# COMPACT_ATOMS: atom_id res chain seq x y z
N MET A 1 26.20 17.70 -5.86
CA MET A 1 25.70 18.20 -4.57
C MET A 1 24.77 17.12 -4.04
N ASP A 2 25.36 16.12 -3.41
CA ASP A 2 24.60 15.05 -2.77
C ASP A 2 24.13 15.60 -1.43
N GLY A 3 22.89 16.08 -1.41
CA GLY A 3 22.22 16.42 -0.16
C GLY A 3 22.16 15.17 0.72
N PRO A 4 22.30 15.28 2.04
CA PRO A 4 22.15 14.12 2.90
C PRO A 4 20.74 13.57 2.68
N MET A 5 20.64 12.35 2.13
CA MET A 5 19.43 11.55 2.31
C MET A 5 19.23 11.50 3.82
N SER A 6 18.22 12.21 4.32
CA SER A 6 17.89 12.12 5.74
C SER A 6 17.67 10.65 6.02
N MET A 7 18.58 10.03 6.78
CA MET A 7 18.31 8.78 7.49
C MET A 7 17.09 9.07 8.35
N GLN A 8 15.90 8.83 7.79
CA GLN A 8 14.66 8.86 8.54
C GLN A 8 14.81 7.77 9.59
N THR A 9 14.85 8.20 10.84
CA THR A 9 15.23 7.36 11.96
C THR A 9 14.30 6.15 12.07
N VAL A 10 14.93 5.04 12.45
CA VAL A 10 14.34 3.73 12.72
C VAL A 10 13.58 3.78 14.06
N ASP A 11 12.61 4.68 14.19
CA ASP A 11 11.90 4.89 15.48
C ASP A 11 10.50 4.24 15.47
N CYS A 12 10.13 3.57 14.38
CA CYS A 12 8.89 2.83 14.19
C CYS A 12 9.14 1.35 14.59
N ILE A 13 8.32 0.76 15.47
CA ILE A 13 8.39 -0.69 15.81
C ILE A 13 8.39 -1.56 14.54
N ARG A 14 7.70 -1.11 13.49
CA ARG A 14 7.70 -1.81 12.19
C ARG A 14 9.01 -1.62 11.42
N CYS A 15 9.67 -0.47 11.48
CA CYS A 15 11.01 -0.34 10.90
C CYS A 15 11.98 -1.33 11.55
N ALA A 16 11.95 -1.47 12.88
CA ALA A 16 12.76 -2.46 13.58
C ALA A 16 12.43 -3.90 13.15
N LEU A 17 11.15 -4.23 12.95
CA LEU A 17 10.75 -5.54 12.40
C LEU A 17 11.31 -5.77 11.00
N TRP A 18 11.25 -4.77 10.14
CA TRP A 18 11.78 -4.83 8.78
C TRP A 18 13.30 -5.00 8.73
N GLU A 19 14.03 -4.42 9.68
CA GLU A 19 15.48 -4.60 9.78
C GLU A 19 15.86 -5.96 10.36
N ALA A 20 15.09 -6.46 11.31
CA ALA A 20 15.36 -7.73 11.98
C ALA A 20 14.97 -8.95 11.12
N ASP A 21 13.79 -8.92 10.51
CA ASP A 21 13.24 -10.02 9.72
C ASP A 21 12.32 -9.51 8.58
N PRO A 22 12.89 -9.18 7.40
CA PRO A 22 12.13 -8.69 6.26
C PRO A 22 11.04 -9.66 5.77
N THR A 23 11.27 -10.97 5.83
CA THR A 23 10.30 -11.97 5.36
C THR A 23 9.09 -12.03 6.30
N HIS A 24 9.33 -12.00 7.61
CA HIS A 24 8.24 -11.92 8.58
C HIS A 24 7.50 -10.59 8.47
N ALA A 25 8.22 -9.48 8.35
CA ALA A 25 7.63 -8.15 8.16
C ALA A 25 6.70 -8.10 6.94
N GLU A 26 7.14 -8.65 5.81
CA GLU A 26 6.36 -8.76 4.57
C GLU A 26 5.04 -9.54 4.78
N ASN A 27 5.09 -10.68 5.46
CA ASN A 27 3.90 -11.48 5.75
C ASN A 27 2.89 -10.74 6.64
N VAL A 28 3.39 -10.07 7.68
CA VAL A 28 2.56 -9.26 8.59
C VAL A 28 1.92 -8.09 7.85
N GLU A 29 2.68 -7.40 7.00
CA GLU A 29 2.18 -6.27 6.22
C GLU A 29 1.17 -6.69 5.15
N SER A 30 1.37 -7.83 4.48
CA SER A 30 0.42 -8.36 3.50
C SER A 30 -0.98 -8.55 4.09
N VAL A 31 -1.08 -9.20 5.26
CA VAL A 31 -2.36 -9.39 5.96
C VAL A 31 -2.97 -8.05 6.39
N ARG A 32 -2.14 -7.13 6.90
CA ARG A 32 -2.60 -5.80 7.33
C ARG A 32 -3.16 -4.98 6.16
N VAL A 33 -2.48 -5.00 5.01
CA VAL A 33 -2.89 -4.28 3.81
C VAL A 33 -4.19 -4.83 3.24
N GLN A 34 -4.39 -6.16 3.26
CA GLN A 34 -5.67 -6.77 2.87
C GLN A 34 -6.81 -6.33 3.79
N ARG A 35 -6.58 -6.29 5.11
CA ARG A 35 -7.58 -5.81 6.09
C ARG A 35 -7.88 -4.32 5.92
N LEU A 36 -6.85 -3.52 5.70
CA LEU A 36 -7.00 -2.08 5.44
C LEU A 36 -7.80 -1.82 4.15
N LEU A 37 -7.53 -2.59 3.08
CA LEU A 37 -8.29 -2.52 1.84
C LEU A 37 -9.77 -2.89 2.08
N LEU A 38 -10.04 -3.98 2.80
CA LEU A 38 -11.40 -4.40 3.13
C LEU A 38 -12.15 -3.35 3.97
N ALA A 39 -11.50 -2.78 4.98
CA ALA A 39 -12.08 -1.71 5.80
C ALA A 39 -12.40 -0.46 4.98
N THR A 40 -11.51 -0.11 4.03
CA THR A 40 -11.71 1.01 3.11
C THR A 40 -12.92 0.76 2.19
N LEU A 41 -13.02 -0.43 1.61
CA LEU A 41 -14.14 -0.80 0.71
C LEU A 41 -15.49 -0.86 1.44
N ASN A 42 -15.48 -1.23 2.73
CA ASN A 42 -16.69 -1.26 3.57
C ASN A 42 -17.05 0.10 4.18
N ALA A 43 -16.35 1.18 3.82
CA ALA A 43 -16.55 2.51 4.39
C ALA A 43 -16.53 2.51 5.94
N ALA A 44 -15.56 1.80 6.53
CA ALA A 44 -15.34 1.69 7.98
C ALA A 44 -14.14 2.56 8.44
N PRO A 45 -14.31 3.90 8.55
CA PRO A 45 -13.21 4.83 8.76
C PRO A 45 -12.51 4.68 10.12
N ASP A 46 -13.23 4.20 11.13
CA ASP A 46 -12.70 3.87 12.47
C ASP A 46 -11.70 2.70 12.40
N VAL A 47 -12.03 1.66 11.63
CA VAL A 47 -11.15 0.51 11.41
C VAL A 47 -9.94 0.91 10.56
N VAL A 48 -10.13 1.78 9.56
CA VAL A 48 -9.03 2.38 8.79
C VAL A 48 -8.08 3.15 9.71
N ALA A 49 -8.62 4.03 10.57
CA ALA A 49 -7.82 4.81 11.51
C ALA A 49 -7.03 3.91 12.47
N LEU A 50 -7.65 2.85 13.01
CA LEU A 50 -6.99 1.87 13.87
C LEU A 50 -5.82 1.18 13.16
N HIS A 51 -5.97 0.79 11.90
CA HIS A 51 -4.91 0.15 11.14
C HIS A 51 -3.76 1.10 10.76
N MET A 52 -4.04 2.40 10.68
CA MET A 52 -3.08 3.44 10.31
C MET A 52 -2.37 4.09 11.51
N GLU A 53 -2.87 3.90 12.73
CA GLU A 53 -2.34 4.51 13.96
C GLU A 53 -0.83 4.23 14.17
N GLU A 54 -0.38 3.01 13.87
CA GLU A 54 1.03 2.62 14.05
C GLU A 54 1.98 3.17 12.97
N VAL A 55 1.45 3.69 11.86
CA VAL A 55 2.26 4.10 10.69
C VAL A 55 2.08 5.57 10.31
N ARG A 56 1.04 6.25 10.81
CA ARG A 56 0.73 7.64 10.45
C ARG A 56 1.90 8.60 10.64
N ASP A 57 2.72 8.38 11.68
CA ASP A 57 3.80 9.29 12.04
C ASP A 57 5.18 8.80 11.53
N CYS A 58 5.21 7.70 10.76
CA CYS A 58 6.42 7.20 10.13
C CYS A 58 6.25 7.19 8.61
N ALA A 59 6.82 8.20 7.93
CA ALA A 59 6.71 8.36 6.48
C ALA A 59 7.17 7.12 5.69
N TYR A 60 8.21 6.43 6.17
CA TYR A 60 8.70 5.21 5.54
C TYR A 60 7.72 4.03 5.71
N CYS A 61 7.22 3.79 6.94
CA CYS A 61 6.21 2.77 7.22
C CYS A 61 4.91 3.07 6.44
N LEU A 62 4.49 4.34 6.36
CA LEU A 62 3.35 4.81 5.58
C LEU A 62 3.53 4.56 4.07
N GLY A 63 4.71 4.91 3.53
CA GLY A 63 5.02 4.72 2.11
C GLY A 63 4.94 3.26 1.68
N ARG A 64 5.41 2.32 2.52
CA ARG A 64 5.28 0.88 2.27
C ARG A 64 3.83 0.42 2.22
N VAL A 65 3.00 0.84 3.18
CA VAL A 65 1.56 0.51 3.18
C VAL A 65 0.89 1.02 1.91
N ALA A 66 1.15 2.28 1.52
CA ALA A 66 0.59 2.86 0.30
C ALA A 66 1.04 2.12 -0.96
N ALA A 67 2.34 1.84 -1.10
CA ALA A 67 2.88 1.09 -2.23
C ALA A 67 2.27 -0.31 -2.34
N ARG A 68 2.07 -0.98 -1.20
CA ARG A 68 1.49 -2.32 -1.15
C ARG A 68 0.01 -2.32 -1.54
N LEU A 69 -0.77 -1.35 -1.05
CA LEU A 69 -2.17 -1.18 -1.46
C LEU A 69 -2.28 -1.01 -2.99
N LEU A 70 -1.44 -0.15 -3.58
CA LEU A 70 -1.39 0.05 -5.03
C LEU A 70 -1.01 -1.22 -5.77
N ALA A 71 0.06 -1.91 -5.34
CA ALA A 71 0.51 -3.15 -5.98
C ALA A 71 -0.55 -4.26 -5.90
N THR A 72 -1.20 -4.44 -4.74
CA THR A 72 -2.29 -5.40 -4.55
C THR A 72 -3.46 -5.08 -5.46
N SER A 73 -3.86 -3.81 -5.54
CA SER A 73 -4.96 -3.37 -6.40
C SER A 73 -4.65 -3.58 -7.88
N ALA A 74 -3.44 -3.21 -8.32
CA ALA A 74 -2.97 -3.41 -9.69
C ALA A 74 -2.93 -4.91 -10.06
N MET A 75 -2.46 -5.77 -9.15
CA MET A 75 -2.41 -7.21 -9.38
C MET A 75 -3.80 -7.82 -9.47
N HIS A 76 -4.76 -7.37 -8.66
CA HIS A 76 -6.16 -7.80 -8.79
C HIS A 76 -6.78 -7.37 -10.12
N LEU A 77 -6.53 -6.12 -10.56
CA LEU A 77 -6.98 -5.65 -11.86
C LEU A 77 -6.38 -6.46 -13.02
N ALA A 78 -5.06 -6.71 -12.98
CA ALA A 78 -4.38 -7.56 -13.95
C ALA A 78 -4.96 -8.97 -13.99
N THR A 79 -5.24 -9.56 -12.82
CA THR A 79 -5.85 -10.90 -12.72
C THR A 79 -7.25 -10.92 -13.34
N LEU A 80 -8.06 -9.90 -13.10
CA LEU A 80 -9.41 -9.80 -13.65
C LEU A 80 -9.42 -9.57 -15.17
N ALA A 81 -8.44 -8.82 -15.69
CA ALA A 81 -8.31 -8.54 -17.12
C ALA A 81 -7.53 -9.62 -17.89
N GLY A 82 -7.01 -10.63 -17.19
CA GLY A 82 -6.19 -11.71 -17.75
C GLY A 82 -4.69 -11.41 -17.81
N ASP A 83 -4.29 -10.14 -17.90
CA ASP A 83 -2.90 -9.68 -17.77
C ASP A 83 -2.86 -8.16 -17.44
N ALA A 84 -1.67 -7.61 -17.18
CA ALA A 84 -1.44 -6.22 -16.84
C ALA A 84 -1.74 -5.24 -17.99
N GLU A 85 -1.35 -5.56 -19.22
CA GLU A 85 -1.60 -4.67 -20.37
C GLU A 85 -3.11 -4.50 -20.66
N PRO A 86 -3.92 -5.58 -20.72
CA PRO A 86 -5.38 -5.47 -20.82
C PRO A 86 -6.01 -4.68 -19.67
N ALA A 87 -5.52 -4.84 -18.42
CA ALA A 87 -6.03 -4.10 -17.28
C ALA A 87 -5.80 -2.58 -17.42
N MET A 88 -4.58 -2.19 -17.82
CA MET A 88 -4.25 -0.78 -18.05
C MET A 88 -5.08 -0.18 -19.18
N ARG A 89 -5.30 -0.93 -20.26
CA ARG A 89 -6.12 -0.48 -21.38
C ARG A 89 -7.58 -0.28 -20.97
N ALA A 90 -8.17 -1.24 -20.27
CA ALA A 90 -9.54 -1.14 -19.77
C ALA A 90 -9.72 0.05 -18.81
N LEU A 91 -8.73 0.31 -17.94
CA LEU A 91 -8.74 1.47 -17.05
C LEU A 91 -8.67 2.79 -17.83
N GLN A 92 -7.78 2.88 -18.82
CA GLN A 92 -7.64 4.07 -19.68
C GLN A 92 -8.93 4.35 -20.47
N ASP A 93 -9.53 3.33 -21.07
CA ASP A 93 -10.76 3.46 -21.86
C ASP A 93 -11.93 3.96 -21.00
N GLN A 94 -12.08 3.43 -19.78
CA GLN A 94 -13.11 3.89 -18.85
C GLN A 94 -12.88 5.34 -18.40
N LEU A 95 -11.63 5.71 -18.06
CA LEU A 95 -11.30 7.08 -17.66
C LEU A 95 -11.60 8.10 -18.78
N LEU A 96 -11.33 7.73 -20.04
CA LEU A 96 -11.68 8.57 -21.19
C LEU A 96 -13.20 8.71 -21.36
N ALA A 97 -13.96 7.63 -21.12
CA ALA A 97 -15.42 7.65 -21.19
C ALA A 97 -16.05 8.50 -20.08
N ASP A 98 -15.53 8.43 -18.84
CA ASP A 98 -16.04 9.21 -17.70
C ASP A 98 -15.76 10.72 -17.84
N MET A 99 -14.80 11.10 -18.68
CA MET A 99 -14.44 12.50 -18.96
C MET A 99 -15.20 13.11 -20.15
N ALA A 100 -15.97 12.31 -20.91
CA ALA A 100 -16.71 12.73 -22.10
C ALA A 100 -18.15 13.15 -21.77
#